data_AF-A0A9E4T2E8-F1
#
_entry.id   AF-A0A9E4T2E8-F1
#
_cell.length_a   1.000
_cell.length_b   1.000
_cell.length_c   1.000
_cell.angle_alpha   90.00
_cell.angle_beta   90.00
_cell.angle_gamma   90.00
#
_symmetry.space_group_name_H-M   'P 1'
#
loop_
_entity.id
_entity.type
_entity.pdbx_description
1 polymer ?
#
loop_
_entity_poly.entity_id
_entity_poly.type
_entity_poly.pdbx_seq_one_letter_code
_entity_poly.pdbx_strand_id
1 'polypeptide(L)'
;MSQLYASIRFIAVLLLAVALTSCTAGDSQFTAESPAGFFWGLWHGVISVISLVIHLFNDNVVVYELDNSGGWYDFGFLLGVIMVWGGGCHASCKTKQERESDQEWDEIGDKVEKKVMRRLKAWAEEDESTGSDGEWEEISEKVEKKLKRKIREWAEKD
;
A
#
# COMPACT_ATOMS: atom_id res chain seq x y z
N MET A 1 -30.41 20.93 12.72
CA MET A 1 -29.25 21.31 13.55
C MET A 1 -29.26 20.60 14.91
N SER A 2 -30.29 20.75 15.75
CA SER A 2 -30.39 20.06 17.06
C SER A 2 -30.26 18.53 17.02
N GLN A 3 -30.88 17.87 16.05
CA GLN A 3 -30.79 16.41 15.87
C GLN A 3 -29.36 15.94 15.54
N LEU A 4 -28.62 16.71 14.74
CA LEU A 4 -27.23 16.40 14.38
C LEU A 4 -26.31 16.51 15.61
N TYR A 5 -26.49 17.53 16.44
CA TYR A 5 -25.73 17.70 17.69
C TYR A 5 -26.06 16.61 18.72
N ALA A 6 -27.30 16.11 18.76
CA ALA A 6 -27.68 15.00 19.62
C ALA A 6 -26.99 13.70 19.20
N SER A 7 -26.95 13.39 17.90
CA SER A 7 -26.22 12.25 17.35
C SER A 7 -24.71 12.35 17.59
N ILE A 8 -24.11 13.54 17.40
CA ILE A 8 -22.68 13.77 17.66
C ILE A 8 -22.35 13.58 19.15
N ARG A 9 -23.19 14.09 20.05
CA ARG A 9 -23.02 13.88 21.50
C ARG A 9 -23.15 12.42 21.90
N PHE A 10 -24.10 11.70 21.30
CA PHE A 10 -24.28 10.28 21.56
C PHE A 10 -23.06 9.46 21.10
N ILE A 11 -22.54 9.74 19.90
CA ILE A 11 -21.32 9.11 19.38
C ILE A 11 -20.12 9.44 20.27
N ALA A 12 -19.96 10.69 20.71
CA ALA A 12 -18.87 11.10 21.58
C ALA A 12 -18.91 10.41 22.96
N VAL A 13 -20.10 10.26 23.55
CA VAL A 13 -20.29 9.53 24.82
C VAL A 13 -20.00 8.04 24.64
N LEU A 14 -20.41 7.46 23.51
CA LEU A 14 -20.16 6.05 23.21
C LEU A 14 -18.65 5.77 23.01
N LEU A 15 -17.94 6.64 22.28
CA LEU A 15 -16.49 6.57 22.12
C LEU A 15 -15.75 6.73 23.46
N LEU A 16 -16.20 7.65 24.32
CA LEU A 16 -15.61 7.85 25.64
C LEU A 16 -15.85 6.65 26.56
N ALA A 17 -17.04 6.04 26.51
CA ALA A 17 -17.35 4.85 27.29
C ALA A 17 -16.49 3.64 26.87
N VAL A 18 -16.26 3.47 25.57
CA VAL A 18 -15.35 2.42 25.04
C VAL A 18 -13.91 2.68 25.49
N ALA A 19 -13.44 3.93 25.44
CA ALA A 19 -12.10 4.31 25.91
C ALA A 19 -11.89 4.09 27.42
N LEU A 20 -12.94 4.16 28.23
CA LEU A 20 -12.87 3.89 29.67
C LEU A 20 -12.86 2.38 30.00
N THR A 21 -13.24 1.52 29.04
CA THR A 21 -13.17 0.05 29.18
C THR A 21 -11.86 -0.56 28.70
N SER A 22 -10.95 0.22 28.09
CA SER A 22 -9.61 -0.25 27.73
C SER A 22 -8.67 -0.21 28.94
N CYS A 23 -8.91 -1.08 29.91
CA CYS A 23 -8.04 -1.28 31.06
C CYS A 23 -7.70 -2.77 31.18
N THR A 24 -6.64 -3.19 30.49
CA THR A 24 -5.57 -4.09 30.98
C THR A 24 -4.59 -4.29 29.81
N ALA A 25 -3.46 -3.58 29.85
CA ALA A 25 -2.35 -3.76 28.92
C ALA A 25 -1.19 -4.30 29.75
N GLY A 26 -0.96 -5.61 29.64
CA GLY A 26 0.08 -6.28 30.41
C GLY A 26 -0.09 -7.80 30.41
N ASP A 27 0.13 -8.43 29.26
CA ASP A 27 0.96 -9.63 29.12
C ASP A 27 1.17 -9.89 27.62
N SER A 28 2.06 -10.82 27.23
CA SER A 28 2.19 -11.27 25.83
C SER A 28 0.84 -11.78 25.31
N GLN A 29 0.11 -10.86 24.68
CA GLN A 29 -1.32 -10.95 24.38
C GLN A 29 -1.68 -12.05 23.38
N PHE A 30 -0.71 -12.52 22.60
CA PHE A 30 -0.87 -13.62 21.65
C PHE A 30 0.24 -14.65 21.87
N THR A 31 -0.17 -15.90 21.97
CA THR A 31 0.70 -17.08 22.04
C THR A 31 0.12 -18.14 21.11
N ALA A 32 0.88 -19.19 20.80
CA ALA A 32 0.38 -20.31 20.00
C ALA A 32 -0.92 -20.95 20.56
N GLU A 33 -1.16 -20.86 21.88
CA GLU A 33 -2.40 -21.35 22.51
C GLU A 33 -3.56 -20.34 22.50
N SER A 34 -3.27 -19.07 22.23
CA SER A 34 -4.25 -17.98 22.16
C SER A 34 -3.95 -17.05 20.97
N PRO A 35 -4.14 -17.53 19.73
CA PRO A 35 -3.74 -16.79 18.54
C PRO A 35 -4.64 -15.57 18.28
N ALA A 36 -4.06 -14.56 17.62
CA ALA A 36 -4.81 -13.37 17.20
C ALA A 36 -5.93 -13.74 16.21
N GLY A 37 -7.14 -13.26 16.52
CA GLY A 37 -8.36 -13.48 15.73
C GLY A 37 -8.68 -12.36 14.74
N PHE A 38 -9.84 -12.46 14.09
CA PHE A 38 -10.33 -11.47 13.11
C PHE A 38 -10.29 -10.01 13.61
N PHE A 39 -10.77 -9.73 14.82
CA PHE A 39 -10.81 -8.36 15.35
C PHE A 39 -9.42 -7.75 15.55
N TRP A 40 -8.45 -8.58 15.94
CA TRP A 40 -7.05 -8.17 16.04
C TRP A 40 -6.41 -7.97 14.68
N GLY A 41 -6.74 -8.83 13.71
CA GLY A 41 -6.39 -8.62 12.31
C GLY A 41 -6.89 -7.27 11.81
N LEU A 42 -8.18 -6.95 12.02
CA LEU A 42 -8.78 -5.67 11.63
C LEU A 42 -8.07 -4.48 12.28
N TRP A 43 -7.82 -4.55 13.59
CA TRP A 43 -7.11 -3.50 14.31
C TRP A 43 -5.69 -3.30 13.77
N HIS A 44 -4.92 -4.40 13.61
CA HIS A 44 -3.57 -4.38 13.02
C HIS A 44 -3.57 -3.84 11.59
N GLY A 45 -4.57 -4.19 10.78
CA GLY A 45 -4.73 -3.66 9.42
C GLY A 45 -4.94 -2.15 9.40
N VAL A 46 -5.71 -1.60 10.34
CA VAL A 46 -5.95 -0.14 10.45
C VAL A 46 -4.68 0.60 10.89
N ILE A 47 -3.95 0.09 11.87
CA ILE A 47 -2.71 0.73 12.36
C ILE A 47 -1.49 0.41 11.49
N SER A 48 -1.62 -0.50 10.50
CA SER A 48 -0.51 -1.01 9.69
C SER A 48 0.32 0.09 9.04
N VAL A 49 -0.29 1.19 8.60
CA VAL A 49 0.41 2.34 8.01
C VAL A 49 1.34 3.00 9.02
N ILE A 50 0.88 3.19 10.26
CA ILE A 50 1.68 3.78 11.34
C ILE A 50 2.78 2.80 11.74
N SER A 51 2.45 1.52 11.90
CA SER A 51 3.41 0.47 12.23
C SER A 51 4.48 0.30 11.14
N LEU A 52 4.12 0.40 9.86
CA LEU A 52 5.06 0.34 8.73
C LEU A 52 6.03 1.53 8.73
N VAL A 53 5.52 2.73 9.00
CA VAL A 53 6.37 3.93 9.13
C VAL A 53 7.35 3.76 10.30
N ILE A 54 6.89 3.26 11.46
CA ILE A 54 7.75 3.01 12.61
C ILE A 54 8.77 1.90 12.31
N HIS A 55 8.34 0.82 11.66
CA HIS A 55 9.21 -0.30 11.28
C HIS A 55 10.37 0.14 10.40
N LEU A 56 10.14 1.11 9.49
CA LEU A 56 11.19 1.65 8.62
C LEU A 56 12.32 2.35 9.39
N PHE A 57 12.04 2.87 10.59
CA PHE A 57 13.03 3.53 11.45
C PHE A 57 13.43 2.67 12.66
N ASN A 58 12.76 1.54 12.89
CA ASN A 58 13.02 0.66 14.03
C ASN A 58 12.63 -0.79 13.70
N ASP A 59 13.64 -1.63 13.46
CA ASP A 59 13.46 -3.04 13.09
C ASP A 59 12.78 -3.89 14.18
N ASN A 60 12.65 -3.39 15.42
CA ASN A 60 12.05 -4.12 16.54
C ASN A 60 10.51 -4.13 16.52
N VAL A 61 9.86 -3.37 15.64
CA VAL A 61 8.39 -3.27 15.60
C VAL A 61 7.84 -4.10 14.44
N VAL A 62 7.22 -5.24 14.73
CA VAL A 62 6.64 -6.10 13.70
C VAL A 62 5.23 -5.58 13.34
N VAL A 63 4.97 -5.41 12.04
CA VAL A 63 3.69 -4.88 11.53
C VAL A 63 2.55 -5.91 11.62
N TYR A 64 2.89 -7.19 11.67
CA TYR A 64 1.97 -8.31 11.55
C TYR A 64 2.27 -9.36 12.63
N GLU A 65 1.23 -9.89 13.27
CA GLU A 65 1.37 -10.87 14.36
C GLU A 65 1.77 -12.26 13.83
N LEU A 66 2.79 -12.85 14.46
CA LEU A 66 3.31 -14.16 14.07
C LEU A 66 2.38 -15.29 14.52
N ASP A 67 1.82 -15.16 15.72
CA ASP A 67 0.88 -16.12 16.32
C ASP A 67 -0.57 -15.72 15.99
N ASN A 68 -1.02 -16.06 14.79
CA ASN A 68 -2.36 -15.72 14.29
C ASN A 68 -3.22 -16.95 13.96
N SER A 69 -4.53 -16.74 13.89
CA SER A 69 -5.54 -17.77 13.53
C SER A 69 -5.69 -17.99 12.02
N GLY A 70 -4.70 -17.58 11.22
CA GLY A 70 -4.63 -17.76 9.77
C GLY A 70 -5.71 -16.98 9.04
N GLY A 71 -6.70 -17.69 8.47
CA GLY A 71 -7.62 -17.12 7.49
C GLY A 71 -8.51 -15.98 8.00
N TRP A 72 -8.98 -16.04 9.26
CA TRP A 72 -9.83 -14.99 9.81
C TRP A 72 -9.04 -13.75 10.22
N TYR A 73 -7.84 -13.93 10.73
CA TYR A 73 -6.94 -12.83 11.03
C TYR A 73 -6.53 -12.10 9.75
N ASP A 74 -6.13 -12.84 8.71
CA ASP A 74 -5.73 -12.28 7.42
C ASP A 74 -6.85 -11.50 6.74
N PHE A 75 -8.08 -12.03 6.80
CA PHE A 75 -9.25 -11.33 6.28
C PHE A 75 -9.49 -10.00 7.01
N GLY A 76 -9.39 -10.01 8.34
CA GLY A 76 -9.48 -8.78 9.14
C GLY A 76 -8.37 -7.79 8.79
N PHE A 77 -7.12 -8.26 8.73
CA PHE A 77 -5.96 -7.44 8.39
C PHE A 77 -6.10 -6.78 7.03
N LEU A 78 -6.44 -7.56 6.00
CA LEU A 78 -6.65 -7.04 4.65
C LEU A 78 -7.79 -6.03 4.62
N LEU A 79 -8.90 -6.29 5.33
CA LEU A 79 -10.02 -5.36 5.42
C LEU A 79 -9.60 -4.03 6.08
N GLY A 80 -8.80 -4.09 7.16
CA GLY A 80 -8.26 -2.89 7.82
C GLY A 80 -7.33 -2.08 6.91
N VAL A 81 -6.45 -2.76 6.16
CA VAL A 81 -5.59 -2.13 5.16
C VAL A 81 -6.44 -1.49 4.06
N ILE A 82 -7.45 -2.19 3.53
CA ILE A 82 -8.36 -1.63 2.53
C ILE A 82 -9.13 -0.44 3.10
N MET A 83 -9.55 -0.43 4.35
CA MET A 83 -10.24 0.73 4.93
C MET A 83 -9.37 1.99 5.00
N VAL A 84 -8.07 1.82 5.25
CA VAL A 84 -7.13 2.95 5.40
C VAL A 84 -6.48 3.35 4.07
N TRP A 85 -6.22 2.38 3.20
CA TRP A 85 -5.46 2.55 1.96
C TRP A 85 -6.34 2.41 0.70
N GLY A 86 -7.33 1.53 0.74
CA GLY A 86 -8.36 1.39 -0.29
C GLY A 86 -9.41 2.48 -0.13
N GLY A 87 -9.10 3.67 -0.66
CA GLY A 87 -10.03 4.79 -0.76
C GLY A 87 -11.45 4.29 -1.04
N GLY A 88 -12.37 4.60 -0.11
CA GLY A 88 -13.65 3.93 0.02
C GLY A 88 -14.36 3.74 -1.31
N CYS A 89 -15.02 2.59 -1.48
CA CYS A 89 -15.80 2.23 -2.66
C CYS A 89 -16.74 3.36 -3.07
N HIS A 90 -16.25 4.28 -3.88
CA HIS A 90 -17.07 5.27 -4.55
C HIS A 90 -17.73 4.51 -5.68
N ALA A 91 -18.89 3.92 -5.39
CA ALA A 91 -19.82 3.48 -6.42
C ALA A 91 -20.29 4.73 -7.19
N SER A 92 -19.40 5.27 -8.03
CA SER A 92 -19.67 6.40 -8.89
C SER A 92 -20.57 5.88 -10.01
N CYS A 93 -21.82 6.33 -10.02
CA CYS A 93 -22.59 6.32 -11.26
C CYS A 93 -21.84 7.24 -12.23
N LYS A 94 -21.00 6.65 -13.10
CA LYS A 94 -20.16 7.39 -14.06
C LYS A 94 -21.01 8.40 -14.82
N THR A 95 -20.64 9.67 -14.67
CA THR A 95 -21.23 10.77 -15.42
C THR A 95 -20.89 10.62 -16.90
N LYS A 96 -21.68 11.25 -17.78
CA LYS A 96 -21.45 11.16 -19.23
C LYS A 96 -20.04 11.62 -19.63
N GLN A 97 -19.50 12.62 -18.91
CA GLN A 97 -18.17 13.17 -19.13
C GLN A 97 -17.04 12.18 -18.81
N GLU A 98 -17.20 11.36 -17.76
CA GLU A 98 -16.22 10.30 -17.44
C GLU A 98 -16.20 9.20 -18.50
N ARG A 99 -17.34 8.86 -19.11
CA ARG A 99 -17.39 7.86 -20.19
C ARG A 99 -16.69 8.36 -21.46
N GLU A 100 -16.85 9.64 -21.79
CA GLU A 100 -16.16 10.26 -22.93
C GLU A 100 -14.64 10.34 -22.67
N SER A 101 -14.22 10.64 -21.43
CA SER A 101 -12.81 10.59 -21.05
C SER A 101 -12.24 9.18 -21.12
N ASP A 102 -12.96 8.14 -20.64
CA ASP A 102 -12.52 6.74 -20.72
C ASP A 102 -12.32 6.31 -22.18
N GLN A 103 -13.25 6.68 -23.07
CA GLN A 103 -13.13 6.41 -24.50
C GLN A 103 -11.92 7.12 -25.14
N GLU A 104 -11.61 8.35 -24.73
CA GLU A 104 -10.42 9.05 -25.20
C GLU A 104 -9.12 8.36 -24.72
N TRP A 105 -9.09 7.89 -23.47
CA TRP A 105 -7.96 7.15 -22.92
C TRP A 105 -7.76 5.79 -23.59
N ASP A 106 -8.83 5.07 -23.92
CA ASP A 106 -8.76 3.83 -24.69
C ASP A 106 -8.15 4.10 -26.08
N GLU A 107 -8.57 5.17 -26.76
CA GLU A 107 -7.97 5.58 -28.03
C GLU A 107 -6.49 5.99 -27.90
N ILE A 108 -6.12 6.67 -26.81
CA ILE A 108 -4.73 7.05 -26.53
C ILE A 108 -3.90 5.79 -26.26
N GLY A 109 -4.41 4.85 -25.47
CA GLY A 109 -3.77 3.56 -25.18
C GLY A 109 -3.48 2.79 -26.46
N ASP A 110 -4.47 2.68 -27.34
CA ASP A 110 -4.36 2.07 -28.66
C ASP A 110 -3.27 2.71 -29.54
N LYS A 111 -3.17 4.05 -29.50
CA LYS A 111 -2.15 4.81 -30.24
C LYS A 111 -0.76 4.60 -29.65
N VAL A 112 -0.65 4.53 -28.32
CA VAL A 112 0.61 4.27 -27.60
C VAL A 112 1.08 2.84 -27.90
N GLU A 113 0.21 1.85 -27.78
CA GLU A 113 0.53 0.44 -28.04
C GLU A 113 1.02 0.26 -29.48
N LYS A 114 0.29 0.81 -30.46
CA LYS A 114 0.70 0.77 -31.87
C LYS A 114 2.06 1.46 -32.09
N LYS A 115 2.37 2.54 -31.36
CA LYS A 115 3.64 3.25 -31.48
C LYS A 115 4.79 2.49 -30.82
N VAL A 116 4.54 1.89 -29.66
CA VAL A 116 5.50 1.06 -28.92
C VAL A 116 5.84 -0.19 -29.74
N MET A 117 4.83 -0.90 -30.26
CA MET A 117 5.05 -2.08 -31.11
C MET A 117 5.84 -1.77 -32.37
N ARG A 118 5.61 -0.61 -33.02
CA ARG A 118 6.43 -0.18 -34.16
C ARG A 118 7.88 0.10 -33.77
N ARG A 119 8.11 0.73 -32.61
CA ARG A 119 9.47 1.03 -32.11
C ARG A 119 10.21 -0.24 -31.71
N LEU A 120 9.54 -1.16 -31.00
CA LEU A 120 10.09 -2.46 -30.65
C LEU A 120 10.40 -3.30 -31.88
N LYS A 121 9.52 -3.29 -32.90
CA LYS A 121 9.78 -3.99 -34.16
C LYS A 121 10.94 -3.39 -34.93
N ALA A 122 11.04 -2.06 -34.99
CA ALA A 122 12.19 -1.38 -35.60
C ALA A 122 13.50 -1.72 -34.87
N TRP A 123 13.49 -1.73 -33.53
CA TRP A 123 14.64 -2.16 -32.74
C TRP A 123 14.98 -3.63 -32.94
N ALA A 124 13.98 -4.52 -33.03
CA ALA A 124 14.20 -5.94 -33.30
C ALA A 124 14.76 -6.20 -34.71
N GLU A 125 14.39 -5.38 -35.69
CA GLU A 125 14.94 -5.44 -37.05
C GLU A 125 16.34 -4.79 -37.15
N GLU A 126 16.68 -3.85 -36.26
CA GLU A 126 18.02 -3.25 -36.15
C GLU A 126 19.02 -4.12 -35.35
N ASP A 127 18.54 -4.93 -34.39
CA ASP A 127 19.37 -5.72 -33.47
C ASP A 127 19.67 -7.16 -33.96
N GLU A 128 19.36 -7.49 -35.23
CA GLU A 128 19.83 -8.72 -35.89
C GLU A 128 21.24 -8.56 -36.51
N SER A 129 21.87 -7.38 -36.36
CA SER A 129 23.28 -7.18 -36.73
C SER A 129 24.09 -6.58 -35.59
N THR A 130 25.07 -7.37 -35.13
CA THR A 130 26.30 -6.99 -34.41
C THR A 130 26.18 -6.58 -32.93
N GLY A 131 26.91 -7.31 -32.08
CA GLY A 131 26.87 -7.23 -30.62
C GLY A 131 27.14 -5.85 -30.02
N SER A 132 26.37 -5.54 -28.98
CA SER A 132 26.56 -4.41 -28.08
C SER A 132 26.30 -4.82 -26.62
N ASP A 133 26.94 -5.91 -26.23
CA ASP A 133 27.08 -6.40 -24.86
C ASP A 133 27.94 -5.42 -24.02
N GLY A 134 28.82 -4.64 -24.66
CA GLY A 134 29.65 -3.62 -23.99
C GLY A 134 28.93 -2.33 -23.59
N GLU A 135 27.88 -1.91 -24.30
CA GLU A 135 27.15 -0.66 -23.99
C GLU A 135 26.20 -0.83 -22.79
N TRP A 136 25.57 -2.00 -22.69
CA TRP A 136 24.72 -2.36 -21.55
C TRP A 136 25.51 -2.53 -20.24
N GLU A 137 26.74 -3.04 -20.29
CA GLU A 137 27.61 -3.10 -19.12
C GLU A 137 27.99 -1.70 -18.62
N GLU A 138 28.29 -0.75 -19.53
CA GLU A 138 28.59 0.63 -19.14
C GLU A 138 27.37 1.34 -18.52
N ILE A 139 26.18 1.09 -19.06
CA ILE A 139 24.91 1.63 -18.54
C ILE A 139 24.62 1.03 -17.15
N SER A 140 24.79 -0.28 -16.97
CA SER A 140 24.60 -0.98 -15.69
C SER A 140 25.52 -0.42 -14.60
N GLU A 141 26.82 -0.27 -14.90
CA GLU A 141 27.79 0.32 -13.97
C GLU A 141 27.41 1.74 -13.56
N LYS A 142 26.94 2.57 -14.51
CA LYS A 142 26.51 3.95 -14.24
C LYS A 142 25.31 4.00 -13.29
N VAL A 143 24.35 3.10 -13.46
CA VAL A 143 23.17 3.01 -12.60
C VAL A 143 23.59 2.56 -11.19
N GLU A 144 24.43 1.53 -11.07
CA GLU A 144 24.89 0.99 -9.79
C GLU A 144 25.68 2.04 -8.99
N LYS A 145 26.59 2.77 -9.64
CA LYS A 145 27.36 3.87 -9.03
C LYS A 145 26.45 5.00 -8.53
N LYS A 146 25.40 5.35 -9.29
CA LYS A 146 24.42 6.37 -8.89
C LYS A 146 23.59 5.92 -7.68
N LEU A 147 23.21 4.65 -7.64
CA LEU A 147 22.42 4.07 -6.56
C LEU A 147 23.24 4.02 -5.25
N LYS A 148 24.48 3.52 -5.31
CA LYS A 148 25.39 3.46 -4.14
C LYS A 148 25.68 4.83 -3.55
N ARG A 149 25.88 5.85 -4.40
CA ARG A 149 26.09 7.23 -3.92
C ARG A 149 24.86 7.78 -3.21
N LYS A 150 23.66 7.57 -3.78
CA LYS A 150 22.40 8.01 -3.17
C LYS A 150 22.14 7.35 -1.82
N ILE A 151 22.42 6.04 -1.70
CA ILE A 151 22.30 5.29 -0.44
C ILE A 151 23.28 5.82 0.61
N ARG A 152 24.53 6.08 0.22
CA ARG A 152 25.55 6.61 1.14
C ARG A 152 25.24 8.03 1.62
N GLU A 153 24.80 8.90 0.71
CA GLU A 153 24.32 10.25 1.05
C GLU A 153 23.12 10.21 2.00
N TRP A 154 22.24 9.20 1.88
CA TRP A 154 21.14 9.01 2.83
C TRP A 154 21.65 8.54 4.19
N ALA A 155 22.56 7.57 4.24
CA ALA A 155 23.09 7.02 5.49
C ALA A 155 23.98 7.99 6.29
N GLU A 156 24.60 8.98 5.65
CA GLU A 156 25.46 9.98 6.31
C GLU A 156 24.69 11.24 6.74
N LYS A 157 23.40 11.35 6.41
CA LYS A 157 22.57 12.54 6.69
C LYS A 157 21.65 12.38 7.91
N ASP A 158 21.71 11.23 8.56
CA ASP A 158 21.11 10.93 9.87
C ASP A 158 22.19 10.75 10.95
#